data_AF-A0A183HTE0-F1
#
_entry.id   AF-A0A183HTE0-F1
#
_cell.length_a   1.000
_cell.length_b   1.000
_cell.length_c   1.000
_cell.angle_alpha   90.00
_cell.angle_beta   90.00
_cell.angle_gamma   90.00
#
_symmetry.space_group_name_H-M   'P 1'
#
loop_
_entity.id
_entity.type
_entity.pdbx_description
1 polymer ?
#
loop_
_entity_poly.entity_id
_entity_poly.type
_entity_poly.pdbx_seq_one_letter_code
_entity_poly.pdbx_strand_id
1 'polypeptide(L)'
;MELLKHKLKFIPELIVFAPYTEVQLQLILSKKLKSNNEGDAIELCARKIAAITGDARKALQVARRSLSTDLSKGNTCQNVFGTLTSVYGSPMLRAKIPLQQKILLATMLRLVGDNSSTTVEKSSYKF
;
A
#
# COMPACT_ATOMS: atom_id res chain seq x y z
N MET A 1 -2.87 41.36 -13.40
CA MET A 1 -3.17 40.26 -14.34
C MET A 1 -4.47 39.62 -13.88
N GLU A 2 -5.60 40.15 -14.36
CA GLU A 2 -6.91 39.54 -14.11
C GLU A 2 -7.04 38.30 -14.99
N LEU A 3 -7.28 37.15 -14.36
CA LEU A 3 -7.57 35.90 -15.07
C LEU A 3 -8.95 36.04 -15.73
N LEU A 4 -8.96 36.05 -17.06
CA LEU A 4 -10.18 36.02 -17.87
C LEU A 4 -10.95 34.73 -17.57
N LYS A 5 -12.00 34.83 -16.74
CA LYS A 5 -12.95 33.76 -16.48
C LYS A 5 -13.85 33.59 -17.71
N HIS A 6 -13.38 32.85 -18.71
CA HIS A 6 -14.25 32.40 -19.80
C HIS A 6 -15.34 31.50 -19.21
N LYS A 7 -16.60 31.96 -19.29
CA LYS A 7 -17.75 31.12 -18.96
C LYS A 7 -17.82 29.97 -19.96
N LEU A 8 -17.77 28.74 -19.47
CA LEU A 8 -18.05 27.56 -20.28
C LEU A 8 -19.47 27.69 -20.86
N LYS A 9 -19.60 27.48 -22.16
CA LYS A 9 -20.88 27.59 -22.88
C LYS A 9 -21.85 26.46 -22.51
N PHE A 10 -21.32 25.35 -22.00
CA PHE A 10 -22.05 24.16 -21.57
C PHE A 10 -21.45 23.60 -20.28
N ILE A 11 -22.28 22.95 -19.47
CA ILE A 11 -21.86 22.26 -18.25
C ILE A 11 -21.19 20.95 -18.68
N PRO A 12 -19.96 20.66 -18.25
CA PRO A 12 -19.30 19.41 -18.60
C PRO A 12 -20.02 18.21 -17.97
N GLU A 13 -20.15 17.14 -18.74
CA GLU A 13 -20.64 15.87 -18.24
C GLU A 13 -19.54 15.17 -17.42
N LEU A 14 -19.86 14.80 -16.18
CA LEU A 14 -18.93 14.10 -15.29
C LEU A 14 -19.03 12.59 -15.51
N ILE A 15 -17.97 11.99 -16.04
CA ILE A 15 -17.85 10.53 -16.18
C ILE A 15 -16.97 10.00 -15.05
N VAL A 16 -17.55 9.18 -14.18
CA VAL A 16 -16.83 8.56 -13.05
C VAL A 16 -16.30 7.20 -13.45
N PHE A 17 -15.00 6.98 -13.27
CA PHE A 17 -14.36 5.69 -13.47
C PHE A 17 -14.26 4.96 -12.13
N ALA A 18 -15.09 3.95 -11.95
CA ALA A 18 -15.02 3.09 -10.77
C ALA A 18 -13.70 2.28 -10.76
N PRO A 19 -13.19 1.92 -9.56
CA PRO A 19 -12.05 1.01 -9.44
C PRO A 19 -12.33 -0.33 -10.11
N TYR A 20 -11.27 -1.00 -10.56
CA TYR A 20 -11.41 -2.29 -11.23
C TYR A 20 -11.83 -3.40 -10.25
N THR A 21 -12.74 -4.26 -10.72
CA THR A 21 -13.13 -5.48 -10.01
C THR A 21 -12.05 -6.56 -10.11
N GLU A 22 -12.14 -7.59 -9.28
CA GLU A 22 -11.22 -8.73 -9.30
C GLU A 22 -11.15 -9.43 -10.66
N VAL A 23 -12.30 -9.64 -11.31
CA VAL A 23 -12.39 -10.29 -12.63
C VAL A 23 -11.72 -9.42 -13.71
N GLN A 24 -11.96 -8.10 -13.66
CA GLN A 24 -11.33 -7.16 -14.59
C GLN A 24 -9.81 -7.11 -14.40
N LEU A 25 -9.33 -7.09 -13.14
CA LEU A 25 -7.90 -7.11 -12.85
C LEU A 25 -7.26 -8.44 -13.27
N GLN A 26 -7.91 -9.57 -13.03
CA GLN A 26 -7.43 -10.88 -13.47
C GLN A 26 -7.24 -10.90 -14.99
N LEU A 27 -8.25 -10.46 -15.75
CA LEU A 27 -8.20 -10.38 -17.21
C LEU A 27 -7.06 -9.45 -17.70
N ILE A 28 -6.92 -8.27 -17.09
CA ILE A 28 -5.87 -7.30 -17.44
C ILE A 28 -4.49 -7.91 -17.19
N LEU A 29 -4.29 -8.56 -16.04
CA LEU A 29 -3.03 -9.16 -15.65
C LEU A 29 -2.66 -10.33 -16.56
N SER A 30 -3.57 -11.28 -16.79
CA SER A 30 -3.35 -12.41 -17.70
C SER A 30 -2.95 -11.94 -19.11
N LYS A 31 -3.63 -10.90 -19.63
CA LYS A 31 -3.32 -10.34 -20.96
C LYS A 31 -1.96 -9.63 -21.01
N LYS A 32 -1.55 -8.96 -19.93
CA LYS A 32 -0.30 -8.18 -19.87
C LYS A 32 0.93 -9.02 -19.56
N LEU A 33 0.79 -10.08 -18.76
CA LEU A 33 1.90 -10.92 -18.31
C LEU A 33 2.22 -12.05 -19.27
N LYS A 34 1.29 -12.41 -20.18
CA LYS A 34 1.43 -13.53 -21.12
C LYS A 34 1.78 -14.87 -20.44
N SER A 35 1.57 -15.00 -19.13
CA SER A 35 1.83 -16.24 -18.40
C SER A 35 0.59 -17.13 -18.46
N ASN A 36 0.73 -18.27 -19.15
CA ASN A 36 -0.36 -19.24 -19.31
C ASN A 36 -0.48 -20.22 -18.12
N ASN A 37 0.51 -20.27 -17.22
CA ASN A 37 0.63 -21.36 -16.24
C ASN A 37 0.47 -20.90 -14.77
N GLU A 38 0.06 -19.66 -14.52
CA GLU A 38 0.07 -19.04 -13.17
C GLU A 38 -1.32 -18.49 -12.78
N GLY A 39 -2.39 -19.17 -13.20
CA GLY A 39 -3.77 -18.72 -12.99
C GLY A 39 -4.07 -18.37 -11.53
N ASP A 40 -3.72 -19.26 -10.60
CA ASP A 40 -3.99 -19.10 -9.17
C ASP A 40 -3.24 -17.91 -8.55
N ALA A 41 -1.99 -17.69 -8.98
CA ALA A 41 -1.16 -16.59 -8.50
C ALA A 41 -1.67 -15.23 -8.99
N ILE A 42 -2.12 -15.17 -10.24
CA ILE A 42 -2.75 -13.97 -10.83
C ILE A 42 -4.08 -13.68 -10.13
N GLU A 43 -4.90 -14.71 -9.91
CA GLU A 43 -6.18 -14.60 -9.21
C GLU A 43 -5.99 -14.06 -7.78
N LEU A 44 -5.03 -14.62 -7.03
CA LEU A 44 -4.68 -14.16 -5.69
C LEU A 44 -4.31 -12.66 -5.68
N CYS A 45 -3.47 -12.25 -6.63
CA CYS A 45 -3.04 -10.86 -6.77
C CYS A 45 -4.23 -9.93 -7.11
N ALA A 46 -5.04 -10.34 -8.10
CA ALA A 46 -6.19 -9.59 -8.57
C ALA A 46 -7.22 -9.37 -7.47
N ARG A 47 -7.62 -10.45 -6.78
CA ARG A 47 -8.59 -10.41 -5.68
C ARG A 47 -8.11 -9.51 -4.54
N LYS A 48 -6.84 -9.66 -4.13
CA LYS A 48 -6.29 -8.87 -3.03
C LYS A 48 -6.27 -7.38 -3.36
N ILE A 49 -5.92 -7.01 -4.59
CA ILE A 49 -5.77 -5.60 -4.97
C ILE A 49 -7.13 -4.96 -5.27
N ALA A 50 -8.07 -5.69 -5.87
CA ALA A 50 -9.47 -5.24 -6.00
C ALA A 50 -10.07 -4.90 -4.62
N ALA A 51 -9.82 -5.73 -3.61
CA ALA A 51 -10.33 -5.51 -2.26
C ALA A 51 -9.67 -4.32 -1.51
N ILE A 52 -8.48 -3.87 -1.90
CA ILE A 52 -7.77 -2.76 -1.25
C ILE A 52 -7.95 -1.45 -2.02
N THR A 53 -7.59 -1.43 -3.31
CA THR A 53 -7.56 -0.20 -4.12
C THR A 53 -8.29 -0.29 -5.45
N GLY A 54 -8.33 -1.46 -6.11
CA GLY A 54 -8.82 -1.61 -7.47
C GLY A 54 -7.95 -0.94 -8.54
N ASP A 55 -6.67 -0.64 -8.27
CA ASP A 55 -5.74 -0.01 -9.21
C ASP A 55 -4.98 -1.04 -10.07
N ALA A 56 -5.21 -1.00 -11.39
CA ALA A 56 -4.54 -1.87 -12.36
C ALA A 56 -3.03 -1.65 -12.46
N ARG A 57 -2.54 -0.42 -12.23
CA ARG A 57 -1.09 -0.12 -12.24
C ARG A 57 -0.41 -0.83 -11.07
N LYS A 58 -1.01 -0.72 -9.89
CA LYS A 58 -0.53 -1.39 -8.68
C LYS A 58 -0.56 -2.90 -8.83
N ALA A 59 -1.63 -3.44 -9.40
CA ALA A 59 -1.76 -4.85 -9.72
C ALA A 59 -0.62 -5.36 -10.60
N LEU A 60 -0.35 -4.65 -11.69
CA LEU A 60 0.70 -5.04 -12.61
C LEU A 60 2.10 -4.96 -11.99
N GLN A 61 2.35 -3.94 -11.15
CA GLN A 61 3.63 -3.78 -10.46
C GLN A 61 3.90 -4.94 -9.49
N VAL A 62 2.91 -5.31 -8.67
CA VAL A 62 3.03 -6.42 -7.72
C VAL A 62 3.22 -7.74 -8.46
N ALA A 63 2.39 -8.01 -9.47
CA ALA A 63 2.48 -9.24 -10.24
C ALA A 63 3.86 -9.38 -10.91
N ARG A 64 4.35 -8.34 -11.61
CA ARG A 64 5.70 -8.36 -12.21
C ARG A 64 6.80 -8.60 -11.20
N ARG A 65 6.76 -7.93 -10.04
CA ARG A 65 7.77 -8.11 -8.99
C ARG A 65 7.79 -9.53 -8.43
N SER A 66 6.64 -10.16 -8.35
CA SER A 66 6.48 -11.50 -7.77
C SER A 66 6.87 -12.61 -8.74
N LEU A 67 6.62 -12.39 -10.03
CA LEU A 67 6.93 -13.34 -11.11
C LEU A 67 8.37 -13.18 -11.61
N SER A 68 8.98 -12.00 -11.46
CA SER A 68 10.39 -11.80 -11.81
C SER A 68 11.36 -12.58 -10.92
N THR A 69 10.94 -12.97 -9.72
CA THR A 69 11.79 -13.70 -8.76
C THR A 69 11.90 -15.20 -9.08
N ASP A 70 11.25 -15.69 -10.13
CA ASP A 70 11.13 -17.11 -10.47
C ASP A 70 12.38 -17.74 -11.14
N LEU A 71 13.56 -17.15 -10.99
CA LEU A 71 14.82 -17.86 -11.32
C LEU A 71 15.12 -19.00 -10.32
N SER A 72 14.37 -19.13 -9.21
CA SER A 72 14.58 -20.17 -8.19
C SER A 72 13.28 -20.84 -7.71
N LYS A 73 12.85 -21.90 -8.41
CA LYS A 73 12.14 -23.11 -7.90
C LYS A 73 11.28 -22.99 -6.61
N GLY A 74 10.31 -22.08 -6.56
CA GLY A 74 9.37 -21.94 -5.43
C GLY A 74 7.93 -21.80 -5.90
N ASN A 75 6.96 -22.12 -5.03
CA ASN A 75 5.53 -22.00 -5.35
C ASN A 75 5.16 -20.53 -5.68
N THR A 76 4.71 -20.24 -6.90
CA THR A 76 4.42 -18.89 -7.40
C THR A 76 3.48 -18.10 -6.48
N CYS A 77 2.46 -18.75 -5.92
CA CYS A 77 1.52 -18.13 -4.97
C CYS A 77 2.19 -17.64 -3.68
N GLN A 78 3.21 -18.36 -3.18
CA GLN A 78 3.96 -17.97 -1.99
C GLN A 78 4.77 -16.69 -2.25
N ASN A 79 5.36 -16.59 -3.45
CA ASN A 79 6.09 -15.40 -3.89
C ASN A 79 5.15 -14.20 -3.98
N VAL A 80 3.98 -14.35 -4.62
CA VAL A 80 2.95 -13.30 -4.68
C VAL A 80 2.48 -12.89 -3.28
N PHE A 81 2.23 -13.84 -2.40
CA PHE A 81 1.79 -13.54 -1.04
C PHE A 81 2.88 -12.81 -0.23
N GLY A 82 4.14 -13.22 -0.38
CA GLY A 82 5.30 -12.59 0.25
C GLY A 82 5.52 -11.15 -0.22
N THR A 83 5.40 -10.88 -1.53
CA THR A 83 5.48 -9.51 -2.06
C THR A 83 4.30 -8.66 -1.60
N LEU A 84 3.08 -9.19 -1.60
CA LEU A 84 1.89 -8.50 -1.09
C LEU A 84 2.04 -8.13 0.38
N THR A 85 2.49 -9.07 1.21
CA THR A 85 2.79 -8.82 2.63
C THR A 85 3.92 -7.80 2.77
N SER A 86 4.88 -7.78 1.85
CA SER A 86 5.95 -6.80 1.87
C SER A 86 5.48 -5.40 1.50
N VAL A 87 4.55 -5.28 0.54
CA VAL A 87 4.02 -4.00 0.03
C VAL A 87 2.97 -3.41 0.95
N TYR A 88 2.09 -4.24 1.51
CA TYR A 88 0.95 -3.81 2.32
C TYR A 88 1.15 -4.05 3.83
N GLY A 89 2.17 -4.81 4.23
CA GLY A 89 2.51 -5.03 5.63
C GLY A 89 3.30 -3.86 6.24
N SER A 90 3.08 -3.63 7.54
CA SER A 90 3.77 -2.56 8.26
C SER A 90 5.30 -2.74 8.20
N PRO A 91 6.06 -1.71 7.76
CA PRO A 91 7.52 -1.74 7.80
C PRO A 91 8.07 -1.95 9.21
N MET A 92 7.31 -1.54 10.23
CA MET A 92 7.71 -1.67 11.64
C MET A 92 7.85 -3.12 12.09
N LEU A 93 7.06 -4.05 11.52
CA LEU A 93 7.15 -5.47 11.85
C LEU A 93 8.47 -6.11 11.41
N ARG A 94 9.18 -5.48 10.46
CA ARG A 94 10.49 -5.92 9.96
C ARG A 94 11.65 -5.06 10.47
N ALA A 95 11.36 -3.96 11.14
CA ALA A 95 12.37 -3.03 11.59
C ALA A 95 13.16 -3.63 12.77
N LYS A 96 14.48 -3.79 12.59
CA LYS A 96 15.41 -4.06 13.70
C LYS A 96 15.92 -2.73 14.23
N ILE A 97 15.22 -2.19 15.22
CA ILE A 97 15.60 -0.93 15.89
C ILE A 97 16.69 -1.18 16.96
N PRO A 98 17.72 -0.33 17.06
CA PRO A 98 18.73 -0.35 18.13
C PRO A 98 18.13 -0.27 19.55
N LEU A 99 18.88 -0.72 20.55
CA LEU A 99 18.41 -0.79 21.94
C LEU A 99 17.99 0.59 22.49
N GLN A 100 18.74 1.64 22.18
CA GLN A 100 18.45 3.01 22.63
C GLN A 100 17.08 3.48 22.13
N GLN A 101 16.76 3.19 20.86
CA GLN A 101 15.46 3.53 20.28
C GLN A 101 14.32 2.71 20.89
N LYS A 102 14.58 1.44 21.25
CA LYS A 102 13.59 0.60 21.96
C LYS A 102 13.28 1.14 23.36
N ILE A 103 14.31 1.56 24.10
CA ILE A 103 14.13 2.14 25.44
C ILE A 103 13.32 3.42 25.33
N LEU A 104 13.67 4.31 24.40
CA LEU A 104 12.93 5.55 24.16
C LEU A 104 11.46 5.28 23.80
N LEU A 105 11.20 4.33 22.90
CA LEU A 105 9.84 3.98 22.52
C LEU A 105 9.05 3.39 23.70
N ALA A 106 9.69 2.56 24.52
CA ALA A 106 9.08 1.96 25.71
C ALA A 106 8.77 3.01 26.79
N THR A 107 9.65 3.99 27.01
CA THR A 107 9.37 5.10 27.94
C THR A 107 8.26 5.99 27.41
N MET A 108 8.27 6.33 26.12
CA MET A 108 7.17 7.06 25.48
C MET A 108 5.83 6.31 25.62
N LEU A 109 5.81 5.00 25.35
CA LEU A 109 4.60 4.19 25.46
C LEU A 109 4.07 4.12 26.90
N ARG A 110 4.99 4.00 27.88
CA ARG A 110 4.64 4.04 29.31
C ARG A 110 4.08 5.39 29.72
N LEU A 111 4.73 6.48 29.32
CA LEU A 111 4.23 7.83 29.56
C LEU A 111 2.84 8.02 28.95
N VAL A 112 2.61 7.59 27.70
CA VAL A 112 1.28 7.66 27.08
C VAL A 112 0.23 6.83 27.83
N GLY A 113 0.61 5.65 28.35
CA GLY A 113 -0.28 4.80 29.16
C GLY A 113 -0.63 5.39 30.52
N ASP A 114 0.30 6.10 31.16
CA ASP A 114 0.12 6.72 32.47
C ASP A 114 -0.55 8.13 32.37
N ASN A 115 -0.49 8.79 31.21
CA ASN A 115 -0.88 10.19 31.02
C ASN A 115 -2.30 10.40 30.45
N SER A 116 -3.32 9.75 31.02
CA SER A 116 -4.69 10.26 30.86
C SER A 116 -4.91 11.62 31.56
N SER A 117 -3.92 12.18 32.29
CA SER A 117 -4.04 13.49 32.97
C SER A 117 -2.75 14.30 33.24
N THR A 118 -1.61 14.11 32.54
CA THR A 118 -0.45 14.98 32.82
C THR A 118 -0.25 16.06 31.75
N THR A 119 -0.64 17.29 32.12
CA THR A 119 -0.16 18.51 31.48
C THR A 119 1.34 18.63 31.72
N VAL A 120 2.13 18.64 30.64
CA VAL A 120 3.56 18.93 30.73
C VAL A 120 3.72 20.43 30.95
N GLU A 121 3.90 20.86 32.20
CA GLU A 121 4.34 22.24 32.46
C GLU A 121 5.75 22.43 31.90
N LYS A 122 5.89 23.37 30.97
CA LYS A 122 7.18 23.89 30.55
C LYS A 122 7.74 24.72 31.70
N SER A 123 8.54 24.09 32.57
CA SER A 123 9.38 24.85 33.50
C SER A 123 10.37 25.68 32.69
N SER A 124 10.25 26.99 32.88
CA SER A 124 11.06 28.03 32.23
C SER A 124 12.48 27.96 32.77
N TYR A 125 13.43 27.56 31.94
CA TYR A 125 14.84 27.68 32.25
C TYR A 125 15.20 29.18 32.29
N LYS A 126 15.38 29.72 33.49
CA LYS A 126 16.12 30.97 33.68
C LYS A 126 17.60 30.63 33.87
N PHE A 127 18.41 31.27 33.03
CA PHE A 127 19.87 31.31 33.08
C PHE A 127 20.37 31.94 34.38
#